data_AF-J2HBM6-F1
#
_entry.id   AF-J2HBM6-F1
#
_cell.length_a   1.000
_cell.length_b   1.000
_cell.length_c   1.000
_cell.angle_alpha   90.00
_cell.angle_beta   90.00
_cell.angle_gamma   90.00
#
_symmetry.space_group_name_H-M   'P 1'
#
loop_
_entity.id
_entity.type
_entity.pdbx_description
1 polymer ?
#
loop_
_entity_poly.entity_id
_entity_poly.type
_entity_poly.pdbx_seq_one_letter_code
_entity_poly.pdbx_strand_id
1 'polypeptide(L)'
;MAPCGHLHFHPRTSLYEDDFSQASIGLQGLFVHEMTHVWQTQNRGRWYLPLMRHPFCSYDYALRPGWTLSRYGIEQQAEIVRHIFLLRAGIHVAGAPPLESYRGIVPFTAEAMP
;
A
#
# COMPACT_ATOMS: atom_id res chain seq x y z
N MET A 1 -0.44 2.45 11.21
CA MET A 1 -0.89 3.74 10.63
C MET A 1 0.29 4.64 10.38
N ALA A 2 0.34 5.31 9.22
CA ALA A 2 1.39 6.29 8.91
C ALA A 2 0.88 7.68 8.47
N PRO A 3 0.14 8.43 9.31
CA PRO A 3 -0.53 9.67 8.91
C PRO A 3 0.40 10.85 8.61
N CYS A 4 1.63 10.84 9.15
CA CYS A 4 2.59 11.95 9.03
C CYS A 4 3.98 11.48 8.57
N GLY A 5 4.05 10.37 7.81
CA GLY A 5 5.34 9.85 7.32
C GLY A 5 6.13 9.00 8.32
N HIS A 6 5.54 8.66 9.47
CA HIS A 6 6.09 7.72 10.43
C HIS A 6 5.07 6.62 10.72
N LEU A 7 5.53 5.37 10.88
CA LEU A 7 4.65 4.29 11.30
C LEU A 7 4.40 4.40 12.80
N HIS A 8 3.12 4.44 13.18
CA HIS A 8 2.67 4.40 14.55
C HIS A 8 1.92 3.08 14.78
N PHE A 9 2.41 2.33 15.76
CA PHE A 9 1.81 1.10 16.25
C PHE A 9 1.28 1.35 17.66
N HIS A 10 0.06 0.89 17.93
CA HIS A 10 -0.51 1.00 19.26
C HIS A 10 0.25 0.06 20.22
N PRO A 11 0.65 0.47 21.45
CA PRO A 11 1.49 -0.35 22.33
C PRO A 11 0.95 -1.75 22.66
N ARG A 12 -0.37 -1.94 22.53
CA ARG A 12 -1.07 -3.22 22.74
C ARG A 12 -1.28 -4.05 21.46
N THR A 13 -0.73 -3.63 20.32
CA THR A 13 -0.87 -4.34 19.06
C THR A 13 0.20 -5.42 18.93
N SER A 14 -0.17 -6.59 18.40
CA SER A 14 0.78 -7.63 18.00
C SER A 14 1.27 -7.47 16.56
N LEU A 15 1.00 -6.32 15.93
CA LEU A 15 1.34 -6.04 14.54
C LEU A 15 2.72 -5.39 14.36
N TYR A 16 3.44 -5.12 15.45
CA TYR A 16 4.79 -4.58 15.43
C TYR A 16 5.81 -5.70 15.40
N GLU A 17 6.85 -5.52 14.59
CA GLU A 17 8.03 -6.38 14.51
C GLU A 17 9.27 -5.50 14.46
N ASP A 18 10.37 -5.97 15.07
CA ASP A 18 11.66 -5.27 15.02
C ASP A 18 12.24 -5.27 13.59
N ASP A 19 11.97 -6.33 12.82
CA ASP A 19 12.34 -6.47 11.42
C ASP A 19 11.17 -7.03 10.60
N PHE A 20 10.46 -6.14 9.92
CA PHE A 20 9.36 -6.52 9.04
C PHE A 20 9.81 -7.37 7.85
N SER A 21 11.07 -7.32 7.42
CA SER A 21 11.57 -8.16 6.30
C SER A 21 11.59 -9.65 6.65
N GLN A 22 11.72 -9.99 7.94
CA GLN A 22 11.70 -11.35 8.46
C GLN A 22 10.34 -11.75 9.04
N ALA A 23 9.37 -10.83 9.06
CA ALA A 23 8.04 -11.08 9.59
C ALA A 23 7.22 -12.00 8.69
N SER A 24 6.04 -12.43 9.18
CA SER A 24 5.08 -13.16 8.34
C SER A 24 4.72 -12.36 7.08
N ILE A 25 4.39 -13.05 5.99
CA ILE A 25 4.08 -12.38 4.71
C ILE A 25 2.90 -11.39 4.81
N GLY A 26 1.96 -11.65 5.73
CA GLY A 26 0.86 -10.73 6.04
C GLY A 26 1.35 -9.42 6.68
N LEU A 27 2.31 -9.51 7.61
CA LEU A 27 2.92 -8.33 8.25
C LEU A 27 3.84 -7.58 7.28
N GLN A 28 4.56 -8.28 6.40
CA GLN A 28 5.28 -7.65 5.29
C GLN A 28 4.33 -6.86 4.38
N GLY A 29 3.18 -7.44 4.03
CA GLY A 29 2.14 -6.75 3.26
C GLY A 29 1.58 -5.53 3.98
N LEU A 30 1.29 -5.63 5.28
CA LEU A 30 0.87 -4.49 6.11
C LEU A 30 1.93 -3.38 6.12
N PHE A 31 3.20 -3.74 6.27
CA PHE A 31 4.31 -2.80 6.23
C PHE A 31 4.37 -2.07 4.88
N VAL A 32 4.26 -2.79 3.76
CA VAL A 32 4.23 -2.19 2.41
C VAL A 32 3.05 -1.23 2.21
N HIS A 33 1.88 -1.56 2.74
CA HIS A 33 0.71 -0.66 2.75
C HIS A 33 1.04 0.66 3.47
N GLU A 34 1.56 0.56 4.70
CA GLU A 34 1.88 1.73 5.52
C GLU A 34 3.05 2.54 4.93
N MET A 35 4.04 1.88 4.30
CA MET A 35 5.10 2.56 3.56
C MET A 35 4.58 3.31 2.34
N THR A 36 3.48 2.89 1.73
CA THR A 36 2.83 3.64 0.67
C THR A 36 2.27 4.97 1.19
N HIS A 37 1.72 4.98 2.40
CA HIS A 37 1.31 6.22 3.08
C HIS A 37 2.50 7.12 3.42
N VAL A 38 3.63 6.55 3.85
CA VAL A 38 4.88 7.32 4.04
C VAL A 38 5.31 7.97 2.73
N TRP A 39 5.34 7.23 1.63
CA TRP A 39 5.67 7.74 0.31
C TRP A 39 4.70 8.84 -0.15
N GLN A 40 3.39 8.65 0.02
CA GLN A 40 2.37 9.68 -0.27
C GLN A 40 2.66 10.98 0.51
N THR A 41 2.98 10.85 1.79
CA THR A 41 3.31 11.99 2.66
C THR A 41 4.59 12.69 2.21
N GLN A 42 5.63 11.94 1.83
CA GLN A 42 6.88 12.52 1.33
C GLN A 42 6.69 13.29 0.02
N ASN A 43 5.81 12.81 -0.87
CA ASN A 43 5.57 13.44 -2.18
C ASN A 43 4.57 14.60 -2.13
N ARG A 44 3.63 14.60 -1.18
CA ARG A 44 2.50 15.55 -1.13
C ARG A 44 2.51 16.44 0.11
N GLY A 45 3.42 16.19 1.04
CA GLY A 45 3.56 16.92 2.29
C GLY A 45 2.87 16.25 3.48
N ARG A 46 3.31 16.65 4.69
CA ARG A 46 2.90 16.09 5.99
C ARG A 46 1.40 16.05 6.23
N TRP A 47 0.65 17.00 5.65
CA TRP A 47 -0.79 17.15 5.86
C TRP A 47 -1.65 16.43 4.82
N TYR A 48 -1.04 15.77 3.83
CA TYR A 48 -1.78 15.14 2.74
C TYR A 48 -2.75 14.06 3.23
N LEU A 49 -2.29 13.10 4.04
CA LEU A 49 -3.16 12.02 4.52
C LEU A 49 -4.25 12.54 5.48
N PRO A 50 -3.97 13.39 6.49
CA PRO A 50 -5.01 13.93 7.35
C PRO A 50 -6.12 14.69 6.59
N LEU A 51 -5.77 15.39 5.51
CA LEU A 51 -6.72 16.17 4.72
C LEU A 51 -7.48 15.33 3.68
N MET A 52 -6.85 14.29 3.13
CA MET A 52 -7.44 13.48 2.06
C MET A 52 -8.13 12.21 2.56
N ARG A 53 -7.91 11.80 3.81
CA ARG A 53 -8.57 10.64 4.43
C ARG A 53 -9.95 11.04 4.96
N HIS A 54 -10.92 11.15 4.06
CA HIS A 54 -12.32 11.40 4.42
C HIS A 54 -12.98 10.12 4.99
N PRO A 55 -13.95 10.19 5.93
CA PRO A 55 -14.65 9.02 6.49
C PRO A 55 -15.36 8.08 5.49
N PHE A 56 -15.39 8.42 4.21
CA PHE A 56 -15.95 7.58 3.13
C PHE A 56 -14.88 6.91 2.27
N CYS A 57 -13.60 6.97 2.67
CA CYS A 57 -12.52 6.27 1.98
C CYS A 57 -12.74 4.75 2.07
N SER A 58 -13.09 4.13 0.95
CA SER A 58 -13.16 2.68 0.82
C SER A 58 -11.77 2.08 0.58
N TYR A 59 -11.54 0.92 1.17
CA TYR A 59 -10.40 0.06 0.84
C TYR A 59 -10.67 -0.75 -0.43
N ASP A 60 -11.94 -0.96 -0.78
CA ASP A 60 -12.33 -1.67 -1.99
C ASP A 60 -12.04 -0.82 -3.22
N TYR A 61 -11.46 -1.45 -4.24
CA TYR A 61 -11.22 -0.84 -5.53
C TYR A 61 -11.50 -1.83 -6.65
N ALA A 62 -11.77 -1.28 -7.84
CA ALA A 62 -11.81 -2.04 -9.08
C ALA A 62 -10.80 -1.42 -10.04
N LEU A 63 -10.00 -2.26 -10.68
CA LEU A 63 -9.06 -1.77 -11.69
C LEU A 63 -9.82 -1.20 -12.88
N ARG A 64 -9.46 0.01 -13.28
CA ARG A 64 -10.04 0.70 -14.43
C ARG A 64 -8.99 0.80 -15.54
N PRO A 65 -9.32 0.40 -16.79
CA PRO A 65 -8.39 0.53 -17.91
C PRO A 65 -7.84 1.95 -18.05
N GLY A 66 -6.52 2.05 -18.22
CA GLY A 66 -5.82 3.33 -18.39
C GLY A 66 -5.72 4.20 -17.13
N TRP A 67 -6.20 3.76 -15.97
CA TRP A 67 -5.99 4.49 -14.73
C TRP A 67 -4.60 4.23 -14.16
N THR A 68 -3.89 5.32 -13.87
CA THR A 68 -2.67 5.31 -13.06
C THR A 68 -3.00 5.34 -11.58
N LEU A 69 -2.02 4.98 -10.74
CA LEU A 69 -2.16 4.89 -9.28
C LEU A 69 -2.77 6.16 -8.67
N SER A 70 -2.38 7.35 -9.16
CA SER A 70 -2.85 8.63 -8.62
C SER A 70 -4.35 8.90 -8.80
N ARG A 71 -5.05 8.14 -9.66
CA ARG A 71 -6.50 8.25 -9.85
C ARG A 71 -7.31 7.50 -8.78
N TYR A 72 -6.67 6.65 -8.00
CA TYR A 72 -7.30 5.91 -6.90
C TYR A 72 -7.22 6.71 -5.60
N GLY A 73 -8.13 6.44 -4.66
CA GLY A 73 -8.10 7.01 -3.32
C GLY A 73 -6.84 6.58 -2.54
N ILE A 74 -6.43 7.34 -1.54
CA ILE A 74 -5.16 7.11 -0.82
C ILE A 74 -5.04 5.71 -0.20
N GLU A 75 -6.14 5.15 0.35
CA GLU A 75 -6.18 3.79 0.89
C GLU A 75 -6.15 2.74 -0.22
N GLN A 76 -6.85 3.00 -1.33
CA GLN A 76 -6.84 2.11 -2.50
C GLN A 76 -5.46 2.04 -3.15
N GLN A 77 -4.73 3.17 -3.20
CA GLN A 77 -3.35 3.18 -3.68
C GLN A 77 -2.46 2.28 -2.82
N ALA A 78 -2.59 2.36 -1.49
CA ALA A 78 -1.83 1.52 -0.57
C ALA A 78 -2.21 0.03 -0.69
N GLU A 79 -3.49 -0.29 -0.81
CA GLU A 79 -3.97 -1.66 -1.05
C GLU A 79 -3.51 -2.22 -2.42
N ILE A 80 -3.51 -1.40 -3.47
CA ILE A 80 -2.98 -1.80 -4.79
C ILE A 80 -1.50 -2.18 -4.67
N VAL A 81 -0.69 -1.35 -4.00
CA VAL A 81 0.75 -1.62 -3.83
C VAL A 81 0.97 -2.87 -2.96
N ARG A 82 0.19 -3.05 -1.89
CA ARG A 82 0.19 -4.27 -1.06
C ARG A 82 -0.13 -5.51 -1.88
N HIS A 83 -1.18 -5.49 -2.68
CA HIS A 83 -1.59 -6.63 -3.51
C HIS A 83 -0.50 -6.99 -4.54
N ILE A 84 0.10 -5.99 -5.20
CA ILE A 84 1.22 -6.24 -6.14
C ILE A 84 2.38 -6.94 -5.43
N PHE A 85 2.75 -6.49 -4.23
CA PHE A 85 3.80 -7.12 -3.43
C PHE A 85 3.48 -8.58 -3.10
N LEU A 86 2.29 -8.85 -2.56
CA LEU A 86 1.85 -10.19 -2.18
C LEU A 86 1.77 -11.14 -3.39
N LEU A 87 1.22 -10.66 -4.50
CA LEU A 87 1.11 -11.45 -5.73
C LEU A 87 2.50 -11.77 -6.33
N ARG A 88 3.47 -10.85 -6.25
CA ARG A 88 4.87 -11.13 -6.63
C ARG A 88 5.54 -12.16 -5.75
N ALA A 89 5.16 -12.22 -4.47
CA ALA A 89 5.60 -13.26 -3.54
C ALA A 89 4.86 -14.59 -3.71
N GLY A 90 3.99 -14.72 -4.71
CA GLY A 90 3.23 -15.95 -4.98
C GLY A 90 2.02 -16.16 -4.06
N ILE A 91 1.62 -15.14 -3.28
CA ILE A 91 0.47 -15.22 -2.38
C ILE A 91 -0.82 -14.97 -3.16
N HIS A 92 -1.79 -15.86 -2.99
CA HIS A 92 -3.14 -15.64 -3.48
C HIS A 92 -3.88 -14.65 -2.58
N VAL A 93 -4.39 -13.57 -3.16
CA VAL A 93 -5.20 -12.57 -2.46
C VAL A 93 -6.63 -12.66 -2.97
N ALA A 94 -7.56 -13.07 -2.10
CA ALA A 94 -8.96 -13.23 -2.46
C ALA A 94 -9.55 -11.91 -2.98
N GLY A 95 -10.18 -11.95 -4.16
CA GLY A 95 -10.78 -10.78 -4.80
C GLY A 95 -9.80 -9.84 -5.50
N ALA A 96 -8.48 -10.06 -5.39
CA ALA A 96 -7.50 -9.31 -6.17
C ALA A 96 -7.41 -9.86 -7.61
N PRO A 97 -7.38 -8.98 -8.63
CA PRO A 97 -7.04 -9.38 -9.99
C PRO A 97 -5.65 -10.04 -10.08
N PRO A 98 -5.37 -10.81 -11.15
CA PRO A 98 -4.03 -11.32 -11.42
C PRO A 98 -2.97 -10.22 -11.53
N LEU A 99 -1.70 -10.54 -11.21
CA LEU A 99 -0.59 -9.58 -11.17
C LEU A 99 -0.43 -8.76 -12.46
N GLU A 100 -0.64 -9.39 -13.62
CA GLU A 100 -0.55 -8.75 -14.93
C GLU A 100 -1.58 -7.62 -15.12
N SER A 101 -2.72 -7.69 -14.40
CA SER A 101 -3.77 -6.67 -14.46
C SER A 101 -3.33 -5.33 -13.89
N TYR A 102 -2.27 -5.33 -13.06
CA TYR A 102 -1.71 -4.13 -12.45
C TYR A 102 -0.64 -3.43 -13.30
N ARG A 103 -0.30 -4.01 -14.46
CA ARG A 103 0.72 -3.44 -15.36
C ARG A 103 0.32 -2.04 -15.80
N GLY A 104 1.22 -1.08 -15.64
CA GLY A 104 1.02 0.32 -16.02
C GLY A 104 0.22 1.16 -15.01
N ILE A 105 -0.26 0.57 -13.92
CA ILE A 105 -0.94 1.32 -12.84
C ILE A 105 0.08 2.04 -11.97
N VAL A 106 1.09 1.30 -11.50
CA VAL A 106 2.15 1.85 -10.65
C VAL A 106 3.25 2.49 -11.50
N PRO A 107 3.82 3.63 -11.07
CA PRO A 107 4.86 4.33 -11.83
C PRO A 107 6.26 3.71 -11.68
N PHE A 108 6.39 2.59 -10.96
CA PHE A 108 7.67 1.91 -10.71
C PHE A 108 7.72 0.57 -11.46
N THR A 109 8.72 0.40 -12.31
CA THR A 109 9.04 -0.87 -12.98
C THR A 109 9.79 -1.79 -12.02
N ALA A 110 9.65 -3.11 -12.21
CA ALA A 110 10.27 -4.13 -11.34
C ALA A 110 11.81 -4.21 -11.46
N GLU A 111 12.44 -3.44 -12.34
CA GLU A 111 13.90 -3.46 -12.58
C GLU A 111 14.72 -2.82 -11.45
N ALA A 112 14.08 -2.23 -10.43
CA ALA A 112 14.74 -1.46 -9.38
C ALA A 112 14.77 -2.17 -8.00
N MET A 113 14.84 -3.50 -7.94
CA MET A 113 15.32 -4.19 -6.74
C MET A 113 16.61 -4.94 -7.09
N PRO A 114 17.76 -4.51 -6.54
CA PRO A 114 19.03 -5.21 -6.74
C PRO A 114 19.03 -6.61 -6.09
#